data_AF-A0AAX1US06-F1
#
_entry.id   AF-A0AAX1US06-F1
#
_cell.length_a   1.000
_cell.length_b   1.000
_cell.length_c   1.000
_cell.angle_alpha   90.00
_cell.angle_beta   90.00
_cell.angle_gamma   90.00
#
_symmetry.space_group_name_H-M   'P 1'
#
loop_
_entity.id
_entity.type
_entity.pdbx_description
1 polymer ?
#
loop_
_entity_poly.entity_id
_entity_poly.type
_entity_poly.pdbx_seq_one_letter_code
_entity_poly.pdbx_strand_id
1 'polypeptide(L)'
;MSYEDIQKLLAVLSGSGMTIGIGSLSVAIAGFAIFATTLEKQALSLMIRKDQPGTNTPILVFVYATFVYVMATLLLLSFTSLLISLMAYPESPLWKLVGFVAPESLNHLAAFLLSAYVAQFVFVFSIMKSFIWNLYQIMLSLSAYIAIDKDD
;
A
#
# COMPACT_ATOMS: atom_id res chain seq x y z
N MET A 1 -5.26 -18.81 23.83
CA MET A 1 -5.67 -18.96 22.43
C MET A 1 -5.01 -20.24 21.92
N SER A 2 -5.79 -21.19 21.41
CA SER A 2 -5.23 -22.46 20.92
C SER A 2 -4.48 -22.23 19.61
N TYR A 3 -3.53 -23.10 19.30
CA TYR A 3 -2.75 -23.05 18.05
C TYR A 3 -3.64 -23.07 16.80
N GLU A 4 -4.69 -23.90 16.81
CA GLU A 4 -5.67 -23.96 15.72
C GLU A 4 -6.42 -22.64 15.55
N ASP A 5 -6.65 -21.89 16.63
CA ASP A 5 -7.33 -20.58 16.58
C ASP A 5 -6.44 -19.56 15.87
N ILE A 6 -5.13 -19.56 16.15
CA ILE A 6 -4.17 -18.64 15.52
C ILE A 6 -4.02 -18.96 14.03
N GLN A 7 -4.01 -20.24 13.65
CA GLN A 7 -3.96 -20.65 12.23
C GLN A 7 -5.22 -20.23 11.47
N LYS A 8 -6.41 -20.48 12.04
CA LYS A 8 -7.67 -20.03 11.43
C LYS A 8 -7.70 -18.51 11.28
N LEU A 9 -7.25 -17.78 12.30
CA LEU A 9 -7.17 -16.33 12.26
C LEU A 9 -6.21 -15.87 11.15
N LEU A 10 -5.00 -16.45 11.06
CA LEU A 10 -4.02 -16.12 10.03
C LEU A 10 -4.55 -16.41 8.62
N ALA A 11 -5.25 -17.52 8.41
CA ALA A 11 -5.83 -17.88 7.12
C ALA A 11 -6.94 -16.91 6.68
N VAL A 12 -7.81 -16.49 7.60
CA VAL A 12 -8.85 -15.50 7.33
C VAL A 12 -8.23 -14.13 7.03
N LEU A 13 -7.23 -13.74 7.84
CA LEU A 13 -6.53 -12.46 7.68
C LEU A 13 -5.73 -12.41 6.39
N SER A 14 -5.01 -13.47 6.02
CA SER A 14 -4.24 -13.52 4.77
C SER A 14 -5.14 -13.48 3.54
N GLY A 15 -6.29 -14.18 3.55
CA GLY A 15 -7.28 -14.12 2.47
C GLY A 15 -7.89 -12.71 2.31
N SER A 16 -8.23 -12.08 3.44
CA SER A 16 -8.74 -10.71 3.46
C SER A 16 -7.67 -9.72 3.00
N GLY A 17 -6.43 -9.90 3.45
CA GLY A 17 -5.26 -9.10 3.08
C GLY A 17 -4.95 -9.14 1.59
N MET A 18 -5.03 -10.31 0.98
CA MET A 18 -4.85 -10.47 -0.45
C MET A 18 -5.95 -9.76 -1.23
N THR A 19 -7.20 -9.89 -0.79
CA THR A 19 -8.35 -9.21 -1.41
C THR A 19 -8.23 -7.69 -1.30
N ILE A 20 -7.90 -7.19 -0.12
CA ILE A 20 -7.70 -5.75 0.14
C ILE A 20 -6.50 -5.24 -0.64
N GLY A 21 -5.36 -5.95 -0.61
CA GLY A 21 -4.14 -5.57 -1.31
C GLY A 21 -4.35 -5.45 -2.82
N ILE A 22 -4.94 -6.48 -3.46
CA ILE A 22 -5.23 -6.48 -4.90
C ILE A 22 -6.31 -5.45 -5.26
N GLY A 23 -7.35 -5.33 -4.43
CA GLY A 23 -8.41 -4.33 -4.61
C GLY A 23 -7.86 -2.91 -4.56
N SER A 24 -7.08 -2.59 -3.52
CA SER A 24 -6.43 -1.29 -3.35
C SER A 24 -5.40 -1.01 -4.46
N LEU A 25 -4.65 -2.01 -4.93
CA LEU A 25 -3.76 -1.88 -6.10
C LEU A 25 -4.55 -1.45 -7.33
N SER A 26 -5.66 -2.13 -7.61
CA SER A 26 -6.50 -1.86 -8.77
C SER A 26 -7.10 -0.45 -8.71
N VAL A 27 -7.57 -0.03 -7.54
CA VAL A 27 -8.08 1.33 -7.30
C VAL A 27 -6.98 2.37 -7.46
N ALA A 28 -5.77 2.13 -6.92
CA ALA A 28 -4.65 3.05 -7.05
C ALA A 28 -4.21 3.22 -8.51
N ILE A 29 -4.10 2.13 -9.27
CA ILE A 29 -3.78 2.17 -10.70
C ILE A 29 -4.86 2.94 -11.47
N ALA A 30 -6.14 2.62 -11.26
CA ALA A 30 -7.25 3.29 -11.94
C ALA A 30 -7.29 4.78 -11.61
N GLY A 31 -7.14 5.13 -10.33
CA GLY A 31 -7.10 6.53 -9.89
C GLY A 31 -5.93 7.30 -10.49
N PHE A 32 -4.74 6.70 -10.55
CA PHE A 32 -3.58 7.33 -11.18
C PHE A 32 -3.73 7.46 -12.70
N ALA A 33 -4.32 6.46 -13.37
CA ALA A 33 -4.60 6.53 -14.80
C ALA A 33 -5.60 7.65 -15.12
N ILE A 34 -6.68 7.79 -14.35
CA ILE A 34 -7.65 8.89 -14.49
C ILE A 34 -6.96 10.23 -14.25
N PHE A 35 -6.13 10.34 -13.20
CA PHE A 35 -5.36 11.55 -12.94
C PHE A 35 -4.46 11.91 -14.13
N ALA A 36 -3.73 10.93 -14.70
CA ALA A 36 -2.86 11.14 -15.84
C ALA A 36 -3.62 11.57 -17.11
N THR A 37 -4.83 11.06 -17.35
CA THR A 37 -5.64 11.39 -18.54
C THR A 37 -6.43 12.69 -18.41
N THR A 38 -6.74 13.13 -17.19
CA THR A 38 -7.49 14.37 -16.92
C THR A 38 -6.60 15.60 -16.79
N LEU A 39 -5.27 15.42 -16.74
CA LEU A 39 -4.31 16.52 -16.68
C LEU A 39 -4.31 17.32 -18.00
N GLU A 40 -4.82 18.55 -17.93
CA GLU A 40 -4.71 19.51 -19.02
C GLU A 40 -3.25 19.93 -19.25
N LYS A 41 -2.92 20.38 -20.46
CA LYS A 41 -1.55 20.81 -20.82
C LYS A 41 -1.01 21.92 -19.90
N GLN A 42 -1.89 22.85 -19.50
CA GLN A 42 -1.55 23.94 -18.57
C GLN A 42 -1.17 23.39 -17.20
N ALA A 43 -1.96 22.43 -16.69
CA ALA A 43 -1.69 21.77 -15.43
C ALA A 43 -0.37 21.00 -15.42
N LEU A 44 -0.12 20.24 -16.49
CA LEU A 44 1.13 19.49 -16.65
C LEU A 44 2.35 20.42 -16.68
N SER A 45 2.26 21.54 -17.40
CA SER A 45 3.30 22.57 -17.44
C SER A 45 3.57 23.17 -16.06
N LEU A 46 2.53 23.47 -15.29
CA LEU A 46 2.63 23.95 -13.91
C LEU A 46 3.32 22.92 -13.00
N MET A 47 2.95 21.65 -13.10
CA MET A 47 3.54 20.58 -12.29
C MET A 47 5.02 20.30 -12.61
N ILE A 48 5.47 20.65 -13.82
CA ILE A 48 6.89 20.56 -14.21
C ILE A 48 7.68 21.78 -13.72
N ARG A 49 7.08 22.97 -13.77
CA ARG A 49 7.76 24.25 -13.45
C ARG A 49 7.80 24.57 -11.96
N LYS A 50 6.84 24.07 -11.19
CA LYS A 50 6.74 24.34 -9.76
C LYS A 50 7.31 23.18 -8.96
N ASP A 51 8.09 23.53 -7.94
CA ASP A 51 8.58 22.58 -6.95
C ASP A 51 7.56 22.39 -5.84
N GLN A 52 7.51 21.15 -5.32
CA GLN A 52 6.73 20.83 -4.14
C GLN A 52 7.33 21.54 -2.92
N PRO A 53 6.51 22.23 -2.10
CA PRO A 53 6.99 22.90 -0.90
C PRO A 53 7.71 21.93 0.04
N GLY A 54 8.96 22.24 0.39
CA GLY A 54 9.74 21.47 1.37
C GLY A 54 10.61 20.34 0.80
N THR A 55 10.48 19.98 -0.48
CA THR A 55 11.31 18.91 -1.10
C THR A 55 12.20 19.37 -2.26
N ASN A 56 12.02 20.60 -2.79
CA ASN A 56 12.74 21.12 -3.97
C ASN A 56 12.69 20.18 -5.20
N THR A 57 11.67 19.34 -5.26
CA THR A 57 11.43 18.43 -6.38
C THR A 57 10.23 18.91 -7.16
N PRO A 58 10.24 18.83 -8.51
CA PRO A 58 9.08 19.14 -9.31
C PRO A 58 7.85 18.36 -8.83
N ILE A 59 6.70 19.02 -8.77
CA ILE A 59 5.45 18.40 -8.27
C ILE A 59 5.13 17.12 -9.04
N LEU A 60 5.37 17.09 -10.35
CA LEU A 60 5.15 15.89 -11.18
C LEU A 60 5.99 14.70 -10.70
N VAL A 61 7.27 14.92 -10.42
CA VAL A 61 8.20 13.87 -9.94
C VAL A 61 7.78 13.39 -8.56
N PHE A 62 7.42 14.32 -7.67
CA PHE A 62 6.93 14.00 -6.33
C PHE A 62 5.67 13.12 -6.36
N VAL A 63 4.70 13.46 -7.21
CA VAL A 63 3.47 12.69 -7.40
C VAL A 63 3.77 11.29 -7.91
N TYR A 64 4.59 11.18 -8.94
CA TYR A 64 4.95 9.89 -9.52
C TYR A 64 5.71 9.02 -8.52
N ALA A 65 6.70 9.57 -7.80
CA ALA A 65 7.45 8.85 -6.78
C ALA A 65 6.54 8.36 -5.64
N THR A 66 5.61 9.21 -5.18
CA THR A 66 4.63 8.84 -4.15
C THR A 66 3.73 7.70 -4.66
N PHE A 67 3.27 7.76 -5.90
CA PHE A 67 2.47 6.70 -6.51
C PHE A 67 3.23 5.36 -6.56
N VAL A 68 4.47 5.37 -7.07
CA VAL A 68 5.33 4.17 -7.13
C VAL A 68 5.55 3.59 -5.73
N TYR A 69 5.77 4.45 -4.73
CA TYR A 69 5.95 4.03 -3.34
C TYR A 69 4.70 3.34 -2.76
N VAL A 70 3.51 3.89 -3.00
CA VAL A 70 2.23 3.30 -2.57
C VAL A 70 2.01 1.95 -3.26
N MET A 71 2.26 1.89 -4.57
CA MET A 71 2.17 0.65 -5.35
C MET A 71 3.10 -0.43 -4.82
N ALA A 72 4.37 -0.10 -4.55
CA ALA A 72 5.34 -1.03 -3.97
C ALA A 72 4.90 -1.52 -2.58
N THR A 73 4.33 -0.64 -1.76
CA THR A 73 3.85 -0.96 -0.41
C THR A 73 2.64 -1.91 -0.45
N LEU A 74 1.70 -1.69 -1.38
CA LEU A 74 0.55 -2.56 -1.58
C LEU A 74 0.92 -3.92 -2.19
N LEU A 75 1.91 -3.95 -3.10
CA LEU A 75 2.49 -5.20 -3.60
C LEU A 75 3.16 -5.98 -2.47
N LEU A 76 3.89 -5.29 -1.59
CA LEU A 76 4.51 -5.90 -0.42
C LEU A 76 3.44 -6.50 0.52
N LEU A 77 2.31 -5.81 0.74
CA LEU A 77 1.18 -6.36 1.52
C LEU A 77 0.60 -7.62 0.88
N SER A 78 0.43 -7.61 -0.45
CA SER A 78 -0.11 -8.76 -1.18
C SER A 78 0.86 -9.95 -1.12
N PHE A 79 2.16 -9.68 -1.26
CA PHE A 79 3.21 -10.69 -1.17
C PHE A 79 3.33 -11.28 0.23
N THR A 80 3.33 -10.47 1.29
CA THR A 80 3.37 -10.98 2.67
C THR A 80 2.10 -11.72 3.04
N SER A 81 0.93 -11.26 2.58
CA SER A 81 -0.33 -12.00 2.74
C SER A 81 -0.26 -13.38 2.07
N LEU A 82 0.33 -13.47 0.87
CA LEU A 82 0.53 -14.74 0.17
C LEU A 82 1.48 -15.66 0.95
N LEU A 83 2.62 -15.13 1.43
CA LEU A 83 3.56 -15.90 2.24
C LEU A 83 2.91 -16.42 3.52
N ILE A 84 2.14 -15.59 4.23
CA ILE A 84 1.41 -16.01 5.43
C ILE A 84 0.38 -17.08 5.09
N SER A 85 -0.37 -16.94 3.99
CA SER A 85 -1.30 -17.99 3.52
C SER A 85 -0.59 -19.32 3.26
N LEU A 86 0.59 -19.28 2.63
CA LEU A 86 1.39 -20.49 2.37
C LEU A 86 1.93 -21.11 3.67
N MET A 87 2.31 -20.29 4.65
CA MET A 87 2.80 -20.78 5.95
C MET A 87 1.68 -21.28 6.85
N ALA A 88 0.50 -20.67 6.82
CA ALA A 88 -0.65 -21.04 7.64
C ALA A 88 -1.34 -22.34 7.16
N TYR A 89 -0.99 -22.86 5.99
CA TYR A 89 -1.55 -24.12 5.49
C TYR A 89 -0.93 -25.33 6.25
N PRO A 90 -1.74 -26.21 6.87
CA PRO A 90 -1.25 -27.29 7.74
C PRO A 90 -0.28 -28.27 7.04
N GLU A 91 -0.39 -28.40 5.73
CA GLU A 91 0.38 -29.31 4.89
C GLU A 91 1.60 -28.65 4.22
N SER A 92 1.86 -27.36 4.47
CA SER A 92 2.90 -26.65 3.73
C SER A 92 4.30 -27.18 4.05
N PRO A 93 5.20 -27.28 3.05
CA PRO A 93 6.58 -27.74 3.26
C PRO A 93 7.33 -26.90 4.30
N LEU A 94 7.08 -25.59 4.32
CA LEU A 94 7.67 -24.66 5.28
C LEU A 94 7.17 -24.93 6.71
N TRP A 95 5.89 -25.26 6.85
CA TRP A 95 5.30 -25.58 8.13
C TRP A 95 5.84 -26.89 8.72
N LYS A 96 5.98 -27.92 7.87
CA LYS A 96 6.58 -29.22 8.24
C LYS A 96 8.05 -29.04 8.65
N LEU A 97 8.79 -28.14 8.00
CA LEU A 97 10.17 -27.80 8.36
C LEU A 97 10.28 -27.15 9.74
N VAL A 98 9.43 -26.17 10.05
CA VAL A 98 9.44 -25.51 11.38
C VAL A 98 8.99 -26.47 12.47
N GLY A 99 7.96 -27.29 12.22
CA GLY A 99 7.48 -28.29 13.17
C GLY A 99 8.50 -29.41 13.43
N PHE A 100 9.37 -29.73 12.46
CA PHE A 100 10.45 -30.69 12.63
C PHE A 100 11.62 -30.14 13.44
N VAL A 101 11.99 -28.87 13.25
CA VAL A 101 13.18 -28.27 13.85
C VAL A 101 12.92 -27.68 15.24
N ALA A 102 11.76 -27.09 15.48
CA ALA A 102 11.48 -26.37 16.73
C ALA A 102 9.97 -26.36 17.08
N PRO A 103 9.39 -27.50 17.50
CA PRO A 103 7.94 -27.66 17.73
C PRO A 103 7.37 -26.73 18.80
N GLU A 104 8.12 -26.43 19.87
CA GLU A 104 7.66 -25.51 20.94
C GLU A 104 7.59 -24.04 20.50
N SER A 105 8.33 -23.67 19.45
CA SER A 105 8.42 -22.29 18.95
C SER A 105 7.31 -21.92 17.97
N LEU A 106 6.51 -22.89 17.50
CA LEU A 106 5.44 -22.67 16.52
C LEU A 106 4.43 -21.61 16.96
N ASN A 107 4.06 -21.62 18.24
CA ASN A 107 3.13 -20.63 18.80
C ASN A 107 3.72 -19.21 18.80
N HIS A 108 5.03 -19.08 19.07
CA HIS A 108 5.72 -17.78 19.09
C HIS A 108 5.92 -17.25 17.67
N LEU A 109 6.26 -18.13 16.72
CA LEU A 109 6.36 -17.78 15.31
C LEU A 109 5.01 -17.33 14.76
N ALA A 110 3.93 -18.04 15.07
CA ALA A 110 2.59 -17.68 14.64
C ALA A 110 2.13 -16.33 15.23
N ALA A 111 2.41 -16.07 16.50
CA ALA A 111 2.15 -14.77 17.13
C ALA A 111 2.99 -13.65 16.49
N PHE A 112 4.26 -13.89 16.20
CA PHE A 112 5.13 -12.94 15.51
C PHE A 112 4.62 -12.61 14.10
N LEU A 113 4.25 -13.62 13.31
CA LEU A 113 3.67 -13.44 11.98
C LEU A 113 2.37 -12.63 12.03
N LEU A 114 1.51 -12.89 13.03
CA LEU A 114 0.29 -12.13 13.24
C LEU A 114 0.58 -10.67 13.59
N SER A 115 1.51 -10.40 14.51
CA SER A 115 1.90 -9.03 14.87
C SER A 115 2.51 -8.27 13.70
N ALA A 116 3.41 -8.92 12.94
CA ALA A 116 4.02 -8.34 11.74
C ALA A 116 2.96 -8.00 10.68
N TYR A 117 1.98 -8.88 10.49
CA TYR A 117 0.87 -8.67 9.56
C TYR A 117 0.00 -7.46 9.96
N VAL A 118 -0.41 -7.38 11.22
CA VAL A 118 -1.22 -6.25 11.72
C VAL A 118 -0.46 -4.94 11.60
N ALA A 119 0.83 -4.92 11.95
CA ALA A 119 1.66 -3.73 11.80
C ALA A 119 1.77 -3.28 10.34
N GLN A 120 1.97 -4.22 9.41
CA GLN A 120 2.02 -3.94 7.99
C GLN A 120 0.68 -3.42 7.45
N PHE A 121 -0.44 -3.98 7.91
CA PHE A 121 -1.77 -3.52 7.52
C PHE A 121 -2.02 -2.07 7.94
N VAL A 122 -1.71 -1.73 9.20
CA VAL A 122 -1.81 -0.35 9.71
C VAL A 122 -0.89 0.59 8.92
N PHE A 123 0.34 0.16 8.63
CA PHE A 123 1.28 0.93 7.84
C PHE A 123 0.75 1.24 6.44
N VAL A 124 0.25 0.22 5.72
CA VAL A 124 -0.32 0.38 4.38
C VAL A 124 -1.51 1.34 4.41
N PHE A 125 -2.40 1.23 5.40
CA PHE A 125 -3.55 2.10 5.52
C PHE A 125 -3.15 3.57 5.73
N SER A 126 -2.12 3.81 6.55
CA SER A 126 -1.54 5.14 6.75
C SER A 126 -0.92 5.70 5.46
N ILE A 127 -0.19 4.88 4.71
CA ILE A 127 0.39 5.28 3.41
C ILE A 127 -0.71 5.61 2.39
N MET A 128 -1.76 4.79 2.31
CA MET A 128 -2.89 5.02 1.40
C MET A 128 -3.64 6.31 1.76
N LYS A 129 -3.88 6.57 3.05
CA LYS A 129 -4.45 7.83 3.53
C LYS A 129 -3.57 9.02 3.12
N SER A 130 -2.26 8.93 3.34
CA SER A 130 -1.32 9.99 2.97
C SER A 130 -1.29 10.24 1.47
N PHE A 131 -1.40 9.18 0.66
CA PHE A 131 -1.45 9.28 -0.80
C PHE A 131 -2.69 10.02 -1.31
N ILE A 132 -3.87 9.63 -0.82
CA ILE A 132 -5.13 10.30 -1.16
C ILE A 132 -5.08 11.77 -0.77
N TRP A 133 -4.55 12.07 0.42
CA TRP A 133 -4.38 13.43 0.89
C TRP A 133 -3.42 14.24 0.00
N ASN A 134 -2.28 13.68 -0.38
CA ASN A 134 -1.33 14.35 -1.27
C ASN A 134 -1.96 14.64 -2.64
N LEU A 135 -2.66 13.66 -3.24
CA LEU A 135 -3.39 13.89 -4.49
C LEU A 135 -4.42 15.01 -4.36
N TYR A 136 -5.18 15.02 -3.27
CA TYR A 136 -6.17 16.06 -3.02
C TYR A 136 -5.54 17.45 -2.89
N GLN A 137 -4.43 17.60 -2.15
CA GLN A 137 -3.71 18.86 -2.03
C GLN A 137 -3.21 19.36 -3.39
N ILE A 138 -2.71 18.45 -4.23
CA ILE A 138 -2.23 18.80 -5.57
C ILE A 138 -3.39 19.28 -6.44
N MET A 139 -4.52 18.57 -6.47
CA MET A 139 -5.70 19.00 -7.23
C MET A 139 -6.23 20.36 -6.79
N LEU A 140 -6.28 20.62 -5.47
CA LEU A 140 -6.67 21.94 -4.95
C LEU A 140 -5.68 23.03 -5.35
N SER A 141 -4.38 22.79 -5.17
CA SER A 141 -3.34 23.76 -5.52
C SER A 141 -3.40 24.10 -7.00
N LEU A 142 -3.54 23.08 -7.84
CA LEU A 142 -3.65 23.21 -9.28
C LEU A 142 -4.89 24.00 -9.69
N SER A 143 -6.05 23.68 -9.09
CA SER A 143 -7.31 24.40 -9.35
C SER A 143 -7.21 25.87 -8.96
N ALA A 144 -6.57 26.17 -7.83
CA ALA A 144 -6.33 27.54 -7.39
C ALA A 144 -5.39 28.29 -8.35
N TYR A 145 -4.31 27.65 -8.82
CA TYR A 145 -3.40 28.25 -9.79
C TYR A 145 -4.08 28.51 -11.14
N ILE A 146 -4.90 27.59 -11.64
CA ILE A 146 -5.65 27.77 -12.90
C ILE A 146 -6.70 28.89 -12.77
N ALA A 147 -7.31 29.05 -11.59
CA ALA A 147 -8.25 30.14 -11.35
C ALA A 147 -7.54 31.50 -11.38
N ILE A 148 -6.35 31.61 -10.77
CA ILE A 148 -5.57 32.85 -10.75
C ILE A 148 -5.03 33.19 -12.15
N ASP A 149 -4.54 32.21 -12.91
CA ASP A 149 -3.99 32.41 -14.26
C ASP A 149 -5.07 32.74 -15.32
N LYS A 150 -6.37 32.66 -14.96
CA LYS A 150 -7.49 33.09 -15.81
C LYS A 150 -7.95 34.53 -15.57
N ASP A 151 -7.53 35.13 -14.45
CA ASP A 151 -7.89 36.50 -14.07
C ASP A 151 -6.84 37.54 -14.53
N ASP A 152 -5.72 37.09 -15.13
CA ASP A 152 -4.71 37.89 -15.86
C ASP A 152 -4.89 37.76 -17.38
#